data_AF-A0A7X1J9Q3-F1
#
_entry.id   AF-A0A7X1J9Q3-F1
#
_cell.length_a   1.000
_cell.length_b   1.000
_cell.length_c   1.000
_cell.angle_alpha   90.00
_cell.angle_beta   90.00
_cell.angle_gamma   90.00
#
_symmetry.space_group_name_H-M   'P 1'
#
loop_
_entity.id
_entity.type
_entity.pdbx_description
1 polymer ?
#
loop_
_entity_poly.entity_id
_entity_poly.type
_entity_poly.pdbx_seq_one_letter_code
_entity_poly.pdbx_strand_id
1 'polypeptide(L)' 'MSTAGKLDAHFTAVLRKRPEKGSWTYVVWPESVDFFGTRGLVKVRGTIDAHRS' A
#
# COMPACT_ATOMS: atom_id res chain seq x y z
N MET A 1 -1.68 23.49 -0.57
CA MET A 1 -2.05 22.06 -0.41
C MET A 1 -2.26 21.51 -1.80
N SER A 2 -1.30 20.76 -2.33
CA SER A 2 -1.35 20.25 -3.68
C SER A 2 -2.31 19.07 -3.72
N THR A 3 -3.38 19.17 -4.50
CA THR A 3 -4.35 18.07 -4.70
C THR A 3 -3.62 16.95 -5.42
N ALA A 4 -3.09 15.98 -4.66
CA ALA A 4 -2.69 14.71 -5.23
C ALA A 4 -3.93 14.12 -5.93
N GLY A 5 -3.85 13.93 -7.24
CA GLY A 5 -4.94 13.34 -8.02
C GLY A 5 -5.42 12.05 -7.36
N LYS A 6 -6.73 11.81 -7.40
CA LYS A 6 -7.34 10.63 -6.79
C LYS A 6 -6.76 9.39 -7.46
N LEU A 7 -5.90 8.69 -6.73
CA LEU A 7 -5.24 7.47 -7.19
C LEU A 7 -6.10 6.29 -6.71
N ASP A 8 -6.98 5.80 -7.57
CA ASP A 8 -7.89 4.70 -7.24
C ASP A 8 -7.29 3.38 -7.75
N ALA A 9 -6.72 2.57 -6.85
CA ALA A 9 -6.32 1.19 -7.13
C ALA A 9 -6.99 0.24 -6.14
N HIS A 10 -7.61 -0.81 -6.69
CA HIS A 10 -8.08 -1.95 -5.91
C HIS A 10 -7.31 -3.19 -6.36
N PHE A 11 -6.73 -3.90 -5.41
CA PHE A 11 -5.98 -5.12 -5.66
C PHE A 11 -6.10 -6.08 -4.49
N THR A 12 -5.85 -7.35 -4.75
CA THR A 12 -5.76 -8.40 -3.72
C THR A 12 -4.30 -8.77 -3.55
N ALA A 13 -3.83 -8.83 -2.30
CA ALA A 13 -2.49 -9.28 -1.97
C ALA A 13 -2.49 -10.09 -0.67
N VAL A 14 -1.49 -10.95 -0.52
CA VAL A 14 -1.32 -11.73 0.70
C VAL A 14 -0.74 -10.86 1.80
N LEU A 15 -1.45 -10.74 2.93
CA LEU A 15 -0.92 -10.13 4.15
C LEU A 15 0.20 -10.99 4.73
N ARG A 16 1.39 -10.42 4.79
CA ARG A 16 2.60 -11.04 5.31
C ARG A 16 2.90 -10.50 6.70
N LYS A 17 3.26 -11.39 7.62
CA LYS A 17 3.73 -11.03 8.96
C LYS A 17 5.24 -11.19 9.01
N ARG A 18 5.92 -10.27 9.70
CA ARG A 18 7.35 -10.41 9.98
C ARG A 18 7.55 -11.38 11.16
N PRO A 19 8.51 -12.32 11.09
CA PRO A 19 8.72 -13.32 12.15
C PRO A 19 9.44 -12.78 13.41
N GLU A 20 9.93 -11.54 13.37
CA GLU A 20 10.73 -10.92 14.44
C GLU A 20 9.87 -10.13 15.44
N LYS A 21 10.44 -9.79 16.61
CA LYS A 21 9.78 -8.95 17.63
C LYS A 21 9.40 -7.57 17.05
N GLY A 22 8.16 -7.46 16.60
CA GLY A 22 7.58 -6.25 16.03
C GLY A 22 6.45 -6.62 15.06
N SER A 23 5.20 -6.39 15.48
CA SER A 23 4.00 -6.79 14.75
C SER A 23 3.70 -5.88 13.57
N TRP A 24 4.55 -5.87 12.55
CA TRP A 24 4.23 -5.21 11.29
C TRP A 24 3.69 -6.23 10.29
N THR A 25 2.50 -5.93 9.75
CA THR A 25 1.89 -6.66 8.64
C THR A 25 2.09 -5.84 7.38
N TYR A 26 2.49 -6.47 6.28
CA TYR A 26 2.76 -5.80 5.01
C TYR A 26 2.23 -6.62 3.83
N VAL A 27 2.18 -6.01 2.67
CA VAL A 27 1.90 -6.67 1.38
C VAL A 27 3.03 -6.40 0.41
N VAL A 28 3.18 -7.26 -0.58
CA VAL A 28 4.06 -7.03 -1.73
C VAL A 28 3.17 -6.81 -2.94
N TRP A 29 3.31 -5.65 -3.59
CA TRP A 29 2.55 -5.30 -4.80
C TRP A 29 3.53 -5.06 -5.96
N PRO A 30 3.72 -6.06 -6.86
CA PRO A 30 4.71 -5.98 -7.94
C PRO A 30 4.52 -4.80 -8.89
N GLU A 31 3.27 -4.44 -9.19
CA GLU A 31 2.90 -3.39 -10.16
C GLU A 31 3.00 -1.97 -9.56
N SER A 32 3.37 -1.86 -8.27
CA SER A 32 3.42 -0.57 -7.56
C SER A 32 4.37 0.44 -8.20
N VAL A 33 5.52 0.00 -8.74
CA VAL A 33 6.48 0.91 -9.38
C VAL A 33 5.90 1.56 -10.63
N ASP A 34 5.24 0.77 -11.47
CA ASP A 34 4.62 1.26 -12.70
C ASP A 34 3.40 2.13 -12.38
N PHE A 35 2.63 1.74 -11.36
CA PHE A 35 1.44 2.47 -10.93
C PHE A 35 1.77 3.84 -10.30
N PHE A 36 2.76 3.91 -9.40
CA PHE A 36 3.19 5.16 -8.77
C PHE A 36 4.18 5.96 -9.63
N GLY A 37 4.75 5.35 -10.68
CA GLY A 37 5.78 5.96 -11.52
C GLY A 37 7.10 6.22 -10.80
N THR A 38 7.33 5.57 -9.65
CA THR A 38 8.53 5.79 -8.83
C THR A 38 8.93 4.56 -8.03
N ARG A 39 10.24 4.46 -7.74
CA ARG A 39 10.82 3.51 -6.78
C ARG A 39 11.02 4.13 -5.39
N GLY A 40 10.66 5.41 -5.22
CA GLY A 40 10.77 6.14 -3.96
C GLY A 40 9.59 5.91 -3.01
N LEU A 41 9.70 6.44 -1.79
CA LEU A 41 8.64 6.37 -0.79
C LEU A 41 7.43 7.19 -1.22
N VAL A 42 6.24 6.59 -1.17
CA VAL A 42 4.96 7.24 -1.39
C VAL A 42 4.11 7.16 -0.12
N LYS A 43 3.31 8.20 0.14
CA LYS A 43 2.29 8.17 1.19
C LYS A 43 0.94 7.88 0.55
N VAL A 44 0.22 6.90 1.09
CA VAL A 44 -1.09 6.48 0.59
C VAL A 44 -2.11 6.45 1.72
N ARG A 45 -3.38 6.58 1.36
CA ARG A 45 -4.53 6.30 2.22
C ARG A 45 -5.34 5.21 1.53
N GLY A 46 -5.78 4.20 2.27
CA GLY A 46 -6.54 3.10 1.71
C GLY A 46 -7.37 2.40 2.78
N THR A 47 -8.07 1.36 2.34
CA THR A 47 -8.92 0.51 3.18
C THR A 47 -8.51 -0.94 2.90
N ILE A 48 -8.37 -1.77 3.92
CA ILE A 48 -8.04 -3.20 3.76
C ILE A 48 -9.28 -3.99 4.15
N ASP A 49 -9.78 -4.88 3.29
CA ASP A 49 -10.96 -5.72 3.55
C ASP A 49 -12.20 -4.96 4.06
N ALA A 50 -12.41 -3.74 3.55
CA ALA A 50 -13.43 -2.78 4.03
C ALA A 50 -13.25 -2.29 5.49
N HIS A 51 -12.15 -2.65 6.16
CA HIS A 51 -11.74 -2.10 7.45
C HIS A 51 -10.96 -0.79 7.24
N ARG A 52 -11.50 0.31 7.81
CA ARG A 52 -10.97 1.66 7.66
C ARG A 52 -9.89 1.91 8.71
N SER A 53 -8.61 1.79 8.33
CA SER A 53 -7.47 2.28 9.12
C SER A 53 -7.21 3.76 8.84
#